data_AF-A0A354IC38-F1
#
_entry.id   AF-A0A354IC38-F1
#
_cell.length_a   1.000
_cell.length_b   1.000
_cell.length_c   1.000
_cell.angle_alpha   90.00
_cell.angle_beta   90.00
_cell.angle_gamma   90.00
#
_symmetry.space_group_name_H-M   'P 1'
#
loop_
_entity.id
_entity.type
_entity.pdbx_description
1 polymer ?
#
loop_
_entity_poly.entity_id
_entity_poly.type
_entity_poly.pdbx_seq_one_letter_code
_entity_poly.pdbx_strand_id
1 'polypeptide(L)'
;MNAVMLREAVENYKKIQLYAVDDYAIEQSIIQELKMNILENNRKCLDSFIRTQLLAKVISYLEFGFAYEAYAAVFDQVLALCATSKKELSAYVNKEAQYIKLSRENLQKIVVWKTEQKQKYRKKGEIIAEILLLAKQQSIGQYSYATEKSAFLLEIDSDLIILRNTRKGIFYYLI
;
A
#
# COMPACT_ATOMS: atom_id res chain seq x y z
N MET A 1 10.53 -15.44 14.96
CA MET A 1 10.76 -14.33 14.01
C MET A 1 10.74 -13.03 14.79
N ASN A 2 11.66 -12.10 14.54
CA ASN A 2 11.70 -10.83 15.27
C ASN A 2 10.59 -9.90 14.72
N ALA A 3 9.62 -9.54 15.56
CA ALA A 3 8.48 -8.72 15.18
C ALA A 3 8.88 -7.31 14.70
N VAL A 4 9.94 -6.73 15.27
CA VAL A 4 10.46 -5.41 14.86
C VAL A 4 11.00 -5.48 13.43
N MET A 5 11.84 -6.49 13.14
CA MET A 5 12.39 -6.69 11.80
C MET A 5 11.30 -6.94 10.75
N LEU A 6 10.26 -7.71 11.11
CA LEU A 6 9.13 -7.93 10.22
C LEU A 6 8.38 -6.64 9.93
N ARG A 7 8.10 -5.82 10.94
CA ARG A 7 7.41 -4.53 10.78
C ARG A 7 8.20 -3.57 9.88
N GLU A 8 9.52 -3.48 10.08
CA GLU A 8 10.41 -2.70 9.22
C GLU A 8 10.39 -3.19 7.77
N ALA A 9 10.44 -4.52 7.57
CA ALA A 9 10.35 -5.11 6.24
C ALA A 9 9.02 -4.77 5.54
N VAL A 10 7.89 -4.81 6.26
CA VAL A 10 6.58 -4.44 5.73
C VAL A 10 6.54 -2.97 5.32
N GLU A 11 7.01 -2.04 6.16
CA GLU A 11 7.01 -0.61 5.84
C GLU A 11 7.93 -0.28 4.66
N ASN A 12 9.11 -0.89 4.62
CA ASN A 12 10.05 -0.75 3.51
C ASN A 12 9.45 -1.27 2.20
N TYR A 13 8.80 -2.44 2.23
CA TYR A 13 8.17 -3.01 1.04
C TYR A 13 6.98 -2.18 0.56
N LYS A 14 6.12 -1.69 1.46
CA LYS A 14 5.03 -0.76 1.11
C LYS A 14 5.56 0.48 0.41
N LYS A 15 6.65 1.06 0.94
CA LYS A 15 7.31 2.22 0.32
C LYS A 15 7.83 1.88 -1.08
N ILE A 16 8.47 0.72 -1.28
CA ILE A 16 8.94 0.29 -2.60
C ILE A 16 7.78 0.21 -3.59
N GLN A 17 6.68 -0.46 -3.22
CA GLN A 17 5.51 -0.61 -4.10
C GLN A 17 4.87 0.74 -4.45
N LEU A 18 4.72 1.63 -3.46
CA LEU A 18 4.16 2.98 -3.69
C LEU A 18 5.05 3.84 -4.59
N TYR A 19 6.37 3.68 -4.49
CA TYR A 19 7.36 4.41 -5.29
C TYR A 19 7.82 3.68 -6.54
N ALA A 20 7.22 2.54 -6.89
CA ALA A 20 7.48 1.87 -8.16
C ALA A 20 7.05 2.77 -9.33
N VAL A 21 7.86 2.81 -10.40
CA VAL A 21 7.62 3.66 -11.59
C VAL A 21 6.83 2.90 -12.66
N ASP A 22 6.64 1.60 -12.50
CA ASP A 22 5.77 0.82 -13.37
C ASP A 22 4.31 1.27 -13.31
N ASP A 23 3.57 0.92 -14.36
CA ASP A 23 2.13 1.14 -14.48
C ASP A 23 1.31 -0.02 -13.89
N TYR A 24 1.96 -0.96 -13.18
CA TYR A 24 1.24 -2.04 -12.51
C TYR A 24 0.51 -1.53 -11.27
N ALA A 25 -0.72 -2.01 -11.12
CA ALA A 25 -1.43 -1.95 -9.85
C ALA A 25 -0.63 -2.74 -8.80
N ILE A 26 -0.57 -2.23 -7.58
CA ILE A 26 0.24 -2.83 -6.50
C ILE A 26 -0.22 -4.25 -6.22
N GLU A 27 -1.52 -4.50 -6.29
CA GLU A 27 -2.10 -5.83 -6.13
C GLU A 27 -1.42 -6.86 -7.05
N GLN A 28 -1.40 -6.61 -8.36
CA GLN A 28 -0.84 -7.54 -9.34
C GLN A 28 0.68 -7.68 -9.20
N SER A 29 1.36 -6.56 -8.95
CA SER A 29 2.82 -6.53 -8.72
C SER A 29 3.23 -7.48 -7.59
N ILE A 30 2.60 -7.35 -6.42
CA ILE A 30 2.91 -8.18 -5.26
C ILE A 30 2.64 -9.66 -5.54
N ILE A 31 1.52 -9.98 -6.19
CA ILE A 31 1.16 -11.37 -6.49
C ILE A 31 2.14 -12.01 -7.48
N GLN A 32 2.57 -11.29 -8.52
CA GLN A 32 3.58 -11.80 -9.45
C GLN A 32 4.91 -12.06 -8.76
N GLU A 33 5.38 -11.12 -7.93
CA GLU A 33 6.59 -11.32 -7.14
C GLU A 33 6.49 -12.53 -6.21
N LEU A 34 5.35 -12.71 -5.54
CA LEU A 34 5.13 -13.86 -4.65
C LEU A 34 5.13 -15.18 -5.41
N LYS A 35 4.50 -15.24 -6.59
CA LYS A 35 4.52 -16.45 -7.44
C LYS A 35 5.95 -16.82 -7.85
N MET A 36 6.74 -15.85 -8.29
CA MET A 36 8.15 -16.09 -8.64
C MET A 36 8.96 -16.57 -7.44
N ASN A 37 8.80 -15.90 -6.30
CA ASN A 37 9.46 -16.28 -5.07
C ASN A 37 9.12 -17.71 -4.64
N ILE A 38 7.86 -18.14 -4.75
CA ILE A 38 7.47 -19.52 -4.44
C ILE A 38 8.22 -20.49 -5.34
N LEU A 39 8.23 -20.25 -6.65
CA LEU A 39 8.91 -21.13 -7.62
C LEU A 39 10.40 -21.30 -7.30
N GLU A 40 11.08 -20.21 -6.95
CA GLU A 40 12.53 -20.21 -6.63
C GLU A 40 12.87 -20.95 -5.32
N ASN A 41 11.89 -21.07 -4.43
CA ASN A 41 12.09 -21.49 -3.05
C ASN A 41 11.39 -22.81 -2.69
N ASN A 42 10.62 -23.39 -3.61
CA ASN A 42 9.75 -24.56 -3.40
C ASN A 42 10.46 -25.86 -2.91
N ARG A 43 11.79 -25.86 -2.80
CA ARG A 43 12.59 -27.03 -2.37
C ARG A 43 13.66 -26.69 -1.32
N LYS A 44 13.64 -25.50 -0.74
CA LYS A 44 14.70 -25.02 0.15
C LYS A 44 14.19 -24.83 1.58
N CYS A 45 15.02 -25.18 2.56
CA CYS A 45 14.84 -24.66 3.91
C CYS A 45 15.13 -23.15 3.85
N LEU A 46 14.11 -22.33 4.06
CA LEU A 46 14.27 -20.88 4.02
C LEU A 46 14.93 -20.39 5.30
N ASP A 47 15.96 -19.57 5.13
CA ASP A 47 16.53 -18.80 6.23
C ASP A 47 15.51 -17.78 6.77
N SER A 48 15.80 -17.25 7.97
CA SER A 48 14.90 -16.30 8.63
C SER A 48 14.71 -14.99 7.85
N PHE A 49 15.68 -14.58 7.04
CA PHE A 49 15.60 -13.34 6.28
C PHE A 49 14.61 -13.49 5.12
N ILE A 50 14.72 -14.56 4.33
CA ILE A 50 13.80 -14.83 3.21
C ILE A 50 12.36 -14.97 3.72
N ARG A 51 12.14 -15.70 4.82
CA ARG A 51 10.80 -15.82 5.43
C ARG A 51 10.22 -14.46 5.81
N THR A 52 11.05 -13.60 6.42
CA THR A 52 10.64 -12.24 6.81
C THR A 52 10.21 -11.43 5.59
N GLN A 53 10.97 -11.50 4.49
CA GLN A 53 10.63 -10.81 3.24
C GLN A 53 9.33 -11.34 2.63
N LEU A 54 9.14 -12.66 2.57
CA LEU A 54 7.91 -13.23 2.00
C LEU A 54 6.66 -12.84 2.80
N LEU A 55 6.72 -12.96 4.12
CA LEU A 55 5.61 -12.54 4.97
C LEU A 55 5.37 -11.04 4.89
N ALA A 56 6.42 -10.22 4.79
CA ALA A 56 6.26 -8.79 4.62
C ALA A 56 5.43 -8.45 3.38
N LYS A 57 5.64 -9.14 2.26
CA LYS A 57 4.84 -8.93 1.03
C LYS A 57 3.36 -9.27 1.23
N VAL A 58 3.06 -10.40 1.89
CA VAL A 58 1.66 -10.80 2.19
C VAL A 58 1.01 -9.79 3.13
N ILE A 59 1.70 -9.37 4.18
CA ILE A 59 1.19 -8.39 5.13
C ILE A 59 0.96 -7.04 4.43
N SER A 60 1.90 -6.56 3.61
CA SER A 60 1.73 -5.33 2.84
C SER A 60 0.52 -5.39 1.91
N TYR A 61 0.29 -6.51 1.24
CA TYR A 61 -0.90 -6.72 0.40
C TYR A 61 -2.19 -6.51 1.21
N LEU A 62 -2.28 -7.14 2.39
CA LEU A 62 -3.44 -7.03 3.27
C LEU A 62 -3.58 -5.62 3.87
N GLU A 63 -2.48 -4.96 4.19
CA GLU A 63 -2.48 -3.60 4.72
C GLU A 63 -2.77 -2.53 3.67
N PHE A 64 -2.57 -2.84 2.39
CA PHE A 64 -3.14 -2.06 1.29
C PHE A 64 -4.65 -2.31 1.10
N GLY A 65 -5.24 -3.20 1.92
CA GLY A 65 -6.65 -3.60 2.01
C GLY A 65 -7.17 -4.41 0.84
N PHE A 66 -6.28 -5.14 0.18
CA PHE A 66 -6.69 -6.16 -0.76
C PHE A 66 -7.11 -7.43 0.00
N ALA A 67 -8.09 -8.15 -0.53
CA ALA A 67 -8.70 -9.29 0.14
C ALA A 67 -7.80 -10.54 0.07
N TYR A 68 -7.61 -11.21 1.21
CA TYR A 68 -6.82 -12.45 1.26
C TYR A 68 -7.38 -13.51 0.30
N GLU A 69 -8.70 -13.60 0.25
CA GLU A 69 -9.48 -14.61 -0.47
C GLU A 69 -9.21 -14.57 -1.98
N ALA A 70 -8.89 -13.39 -2.54
CA ALA A 70 -8.61 -13.23 -3.96
C ALA A 70 -7.40 -14.07 -4.42
N TYR A 71 -6.41 -14.28 -3.54
CA TYR A 71 -5.20 -15.04 -3.83
C TYR A 71 -4.83 -16.04 -2.72
N ALA A 72 -5.85 -16.58 -2.04
CA ALA A 72 -5.68 -17.48 -0.90
C ALA A 72 -4.69 -18.62 -1.18
N ALA A 73 -4.77 -19.25 -2.35
CA ALA A 73 -3.87 -20.35 -2.72
C ALA A 73 -2.38 -19.93 -2.76
N VAL A 74 -2.08 -18.71 -3.21
CA VAL A 74 -0.70 -18.18 -3.23
C VAL A 74 -0.24 -17.90 -1.80
N PHE A 75 -1.09 -17.23 -1.01
CA PHE A 75 -0.75 -16.90 0.37
C PHE A 75 -0.60 -18.14 1.26
N ASP A 76 -1.45 -19.15 1.09
CA ASP A 76 -1.37 -20.41 1.81
C ASP A 76 -0.04 -21.14 1.51
N GLN A 77 0.45 -21.10 0.27
CA GLN A 77 1.77 -21.63 -0.06
C GLN A 77 2.90 -20.83 0.59
N VAL A 78 2.83 -19.49 0.60
CA VAL A 78 3.82 -18.65 1.29
C VAL A 78 3.85 -18.95 2.79
N LEU A 79 2.68 -19.06 3.41
CA LEU A 79 2.54 -19.38 4.84
C LEU A 79 3.14 -20.75 5.18
N ALA A 80 2.90 -21.76 4.33
CA ALA A 80 3.49 -23.08 4.47
C ALA A 80 5.03 -23.03 4.38
N LEU A 81 5.58 -22.33 3.38
CA LEU A 81 7.03 -22.14 3.21
C LEU A 81 7.67 -21.41 4.41
N CYS A 82 6.94 -20.48 5.03
CA CYS A 82 7.42 -19.73 6.19
C CYS A 82 7.22 -20.47 7.52
N ALA A 83 6.50 -21.60 7.52
CA ALA A 83 6.00 -22.28 8.72
C ALA A 83 5.23 -21.31 9.64
N THR A 84 4.30 -20.55 9.06
CA THR A 84 3.50 -19.53 9.76
C THR A 84 2.02 -19.84 9.58
N SER A 85 1.25 -19.81 10.65
CA SER A 85 -0.20 -20.01 10.61
C SER A 85 -0.96 -18.74 10.20
N LYS A 86 -2.20 -18.89 9.71
CA LYS A 86 -3.10 -17.75 9.45
C LYS A 86 -3.37 -16.91 10.70
N LYS A 87 -3.40 -17.54 11.88
CA LYS A 87 -3.58 -16.86 13.16
C LYS A 87 -2.39 -15.95 13.48
N GLU A 88 -1.18 -16.45 13.29
CA GLU A 88 0.03 -15.64 13.48
C GLU A 88 0.11 -14.50 12.45
N LEU A 89 -0.19 -14.77 11.17
CA LEU A 89 -0.28 -13.73 10.15
C LEU A 89 -1.24 -12.62 10.57
N SER A 90 -2.44 -12.99 11.03
CA SER A 90 -3.48 -12.03 11.46
C SER A 90 -3.04 -11.16 12.63
N ALA A 91 -2.14 -11.65 13.49
CA ALA A 91 -1.59 -10.88 14.59
C ALA A 91 -0.55 -9.84 14.14
N TYR A 92 0.06 -10.01 12.96
CA TYR A 92 1.04 -9.07 12.41
C TYR A 92 0.42 -7.99 11.50
N VAL A 93 -0.76 -8.24 10.94
CA VAL A 93 -1.44 -7.32 10.02
C VAL A 93 -2.05 -6.15 10.79
N ASN A 94 -1.66 -4.93 10.44
CA ASN A 94 -2.36 -3.73 10.91
C ASN A 94 -3.65 -3.51 10.10
N LYS A 95 -4.80 -3.87 10.67
CA LYS A 95 -6.12 -3.72 10.03
C LYS A 95 -6.52 -2.26 9.80
N GLU A 96 -5.92 -1.33 10.54
CA GLU A 96 -6.19 0.10 10.42
C GLU A 96 -5.26 0.81 9.43
N ALA A 97 -4.38 0.07 8.73
CA ALA A 97 -3.36 0.66 7.86
C ALA A 97 -3.90 1.54 6.72
N GLN A 98 -5.17 1.34 6.32
CA GLN A 98 -5.85 2.17 5.33
C GLN A 98 -6.53 3.40 5.92
N TYR A 99 -6.74 3.45 7.24
CA TYR A 99 -7.36 4.55 7.95
C TYR A 99 -6.26 5.52 8.38
N ILE A 100 -6.19 6.64 7.67
CA ILE A 100 -5.10 7.59 7.79
C ILE A 100 -5.64 8.85 8.42
N LYS A 101 -5.11 9.19 9.60
CA LYS A 101 -5.42 10.46 10.24
C LYS A 101 -5.07 11.62 9.31
N LEU A 102 -6.04 12.50 9.07
CA LEU A 102 -5.95 13.65 8.17
C LEU A 102 -4.97 14.68 8.74
N SER A 103 -3.70 14.54 8.35
CA SER A 103 -2.63 15.45 8.73
C SER A 103 -1.65 15.64 7.58
N ARG A 104 -0.96 16.79 7.56
CA ARG A 104 0.07 17.05 6.55
C ARG A 104 1.15 15.96 6.55
N GLU A 105 1.60 15.51 7.72
CA GLU A 105 2.64 14.49 7.84
C GLU A 105 2.19 13.15 7.25
N ASN A 106 0.97 12.71 7.54
CA ASN A 106 0.47 11.44 7.02
C ASN A 106 0.18 11.50 5.52
N LEU A 107 -0.41 12.60 5.05
CA LEU A 107 -0.61 12.82 3.62
C LEU A 107 0.72 12.87 2.86
N GLN A 108 1.80 13.39 3.46
CA GLN A 108 3.13 13.33 2.84
C GLN A 108 3.63 11.90 2.63
N LYS A 109 3.25 10.94 3.46
CA LYS A 109 3.66 9.53 3.32
C LYS A 109 2.91 8.81 2.20
N ILE A 110 1.61 9.07 2.04
CA ILE A 110 0.75 8.35 1.09
C ILE A 110 0.60 9.05 -0.27
N VAL A 111 0.71 10.39 -0.32
CA VAL A 111 0.68 11.15 -1.58
C VAL A 111 2.05 11.07 -2.25
N VAL A 112 2.28 10.00 -3.00
CA VAL A 112 3.47 9.85 -3.84
C VAL A 112 3.32 10.68 -5.11
N TRP A 113 3.97 11.84 -5.11
CA TRP A 113 3.89 12.83 -6.17
C TRP A 113 5.16 12.83 -7.02
N LYS A 114 5.09 12.22 -8.20
CA LYS A 114 6.21 12.18 -9.15
C LYS A 114 5.90 13.14 -10.30
N THR A 115 6.65 14.22 -10.37
CA THR A 115 6.64 15.13 -11.51
C THR A 115 7.93 14.92 -12.28
N GLU A 116 7.85 14.54 -13.56
CA GLU A 116 8.92 14.93 -14.47
C GLU A 116 8.93 16.46 -14.52
N GLN A 117 10.12 17.07 -14.61
CA GLN A 117 10.37 18.52 -14.47
C GLN A 117 9.62 19.37 -15.52
N LYS A 118 8.28 19.42 -15.42
CA LYS A 118 7.39 20.16 -16.29
C LYS A 118 6.64 21.15 -15.41
N GLN A 119 6.75 22.44 -15.74
CA GLN A 119 6.16 23.55 -14.99
C GLN A 119 4.61 23.51 -14.93
N LYS A 120 3.95 22.67 -15.74
CA LYS A 120 2.48 22.57 -15.80
C LYS A 120 1.83 21.86 -14.62
N TYR A 121 2.58 21.10 -13.81
CA TYR A 121 1.99 20.31 -12.72
C TYR A 121 2.12 21.02 -11.38
N ARG A 122 1.06 20.94 -10.57
CA ARG A 122 1.04 21.47 -9.21
C ARG A 122 2.05 20.75 -8.32
N LYS A 123 2.56 21.47 -7.31
CA LYS A 123 3.52 20.90 -6.35
C LYS A 123 2.81 20.00 -5.35
N LYS A 124 3.49 18.95 -4.88
CA LYS A 124 2.97 18.04 -3.84
C LYS A 124 2.40 18.77 -2.63
N GLY A 125 3.11 19.79 -2.14
CA GLY A 125 2.69 20.58 -0.98
C GLY A 125 1.39 21.36 -1.18
N GLU A 126 1.13 21.82 -2.41
CA GLU A 126 -0.10 22.56 -2.77
C GLU A 126 -1.31 21.61 -2.78
N ILE A 127 -1.11 20.40 -3.30
CA ILE A 127 -2.17 19.38 -3.33
C ILE A 127 -2.52 18.91 -1.92
N ILE A 128 -1.49 18.64 -1.09
CA ILE A 128 -1.72 18.28 0.32
C ILE A 128 -2.45 19.41 1.06
N ALA A 129 -2.07 20.66 0.84
CA ALA A 129 -2.73 21.80 1.46
C ALA A 129 -4.21 21.91 1.04
N GLU A 130 -4.51 21.68 -0.23
CA GLU A 130 -5.88 21.68 -0.74
C GLU A 130 -6.71 20.51 -0.22
N ILE A 131 -6.18 19.28 -0.21
CA ILE A 131 -6.88 18.12 0.37
C ILE A 131 -7.30 18.42 1.82
N LEU A 132 -6.38 18.98 2.62
CA LEU A 132 -6.67 19.37 4.00
C LEU A 132 -7.75 20.45 4.08
N LEU A 133 -7.73 21.43 3.17
CA LEU A 133 -8.72 22.51 3.12
C LEU A 133 -10.11 21.98 2.75
N LEU A 134 -10.21 21.20 1.68
CA LEU A 134 -11.46 20.62 1.19
C LEU A 134 -12.09 19.70 2.24
N ALA A 135 -11.27 18.85 2.85
CA ALA A 135 -11.72 17.96 3.92
C ALA A 135 -12.20 18.74 5.15
N LYS A 136 -11.47 19.80 5.58
CA LYS A 136 -11.89 20.65 6.69
C LYS A 136 -13.22 21.37 6.42
N GLN A 137 -13.49 21.71 5.17
CA GLN A 137 -14.71 22.39 4.74
C GLN A 137 -15.88 21.43 4.47
N GLN A 138 -15.65 20.12 4.53
CA GLN A 138 -16.59 19.09 4.08
C GLN A 138 -17.13 19.39 2.66
N SER A 139 -16.26 19.83 1.77
CA SER A 139 -16.62 20.19 0.40
C SER A 139 -16.95 18.92 -0.39
N ILE A 140 -18.24 18.53 -0.38
CA ILE A 140 -18.72 17.32 -1.04
C ILE A 140 -18.40 17.38 -2.54
N GLY A 141 -17.81 16.30 -3.05
CA GLY A 141 -17.46 16.17 -4.45
C GLY A 141 -16.24 15.30 -4.71
N GLN A 142 -15.83 15.29 -5.97
CA GLN A 142 -14.68 14.53 -6.46
C GLN A 142 -13.61 15.46 -7.01
N TYR A 143 -12.38 15.32 -6.54
CA TYR A 143 -11.25 16.18 -6.90
C TYR A 143 -10.10 15.33 -7.44
N SER A 144 -9.75 15.56 -8.70
CA SER A 144 -8.71 14.79 -9.40
C SER A 144 -7.37 15.52 -9.39
N TYR A 145 -6.32 14.81 -9.01
CA TYR A 145 -4.94 15.28 -9.02
C TYR A 145 -4.08 14.34 -9.85
N ALA A 146 -3.56 14.78 -10.98
CA ALA A 146 -2.76 13.92 -11.85
C ALA A 146 -1.48 14.58 -12.38
N THR A 147 -0.48 13.74 -12.59
CA THR A 147 0.73 13.96 -13.37
C THR A 147 0.89 12.80 -14.36
N GLU A 148 1.94 12.85 -15.17
CA GLU A 148 2.35 11.73 -16.03
C GLU A 148 2.72 10.45 -15.28
N LYS A 149 2.97 10.50 -13.96
CA LYS A 149 3.42 9.34 -13.16
C LYS A 149 2.59 9.09 -11.90
N SER A 150 1.70 10.00 -11.55
CA SER A 150 0.89 9.94 -10.33
C SER A 150 -0.55 10.32 -10.68
N ALA A 151 -1.53 9.61 -10.12
CA ALA A 151 -2.91 10.04 -10.21
C ALA A 151 -3.64 9.69 -8.92
N PHE A 152 -4.32 10.69 -8.37
CA PHE A 152 -5.10 10.60 -7.15
C PHE A 152 -6.49 11.15 -7.39
N LEU A 153 -7.48 10.53 -6.75
CA LEU A 153 -8.86 10.99 -6.68
C LEU A 153 -9.22 11.15 -5.22
N LEU A 154 -9.56 12.37 -4.81
CA LEU A 154 -10.16 12.65 -3.51
C LEU A 154 -11.67 12.65 -3.67
N GLU A 155 -12.36 11.86 -2.86
CA GLU A 155 -13.81 11.76 -2.82
C GLU A 155 -14.25 12.18 -1.42
N ILE A 156 -15.04 13.24 -1.33
CA ILE A 156 -15.63 13.74 -0.07
C ILE A 156 -17.14 13.55 -0.18
N ASP A 157 -17.69 12.80 0.75
CA ASP A 157 -19.12 12.63 0.98
C ASP A 157 -19.47 13.17 2.38
N SER A 158 -20.75 13.18 2.70
CA SER A 158 -21.33 13.51 4.00
C SER A 158 -20.66 12.76 5.17
N ASP A 159 -20.41 11.46 5.02
CA ASP A 159 -19.95 10.59 6.10
C ASP A 159 -18.48 10.16 5.98
N LEU A 160 -17.81 10.52 4.88
CA LEU A 160 -16.65 9.77 4.40
C LEU A 160 -15.72 10.62 3.53
N ILE A 161 -14.40 10.46 3.73
CA ILE A 161 -13.37 11.03 2.86
C ILE A 161 -12.43 9.92 2.40
N ILE A 162 -12.38 9.65 1.10
CA ILE A 162 -11.46 8.69 0.48
C ILE A 162 -10.43 9.41 -0.36
N LEU A 163 -9.17 9.00 -0.21
CA LEU A 163 -8.11 9.34 -1.16
C LEU A 163 -7.67 8.07 -1.88
N ARG A 164 -7.95 7.98 -3.17
CA ARG A 164 -7.55 6.86 -4.03
C ARG A 164 -6.30 7.22 -4.81
N ASN A 165 -5.28 6.36 -4.76
CA ASN A 165 -4.21 6.35 -5.75
C ASN A 165 -4.66 5.51 -6.95
N THR A 166 -5.17 6.17 -8.00
CA THR A 166 -5.85 5.49 -9.11
C THR A 166 -4.88 4.69 -9.99
N ARG A 167 -3.60 5.09 -10.08
CA ARG A 167 -2.58 4.31 -10.79
C ARG A 167 -2.20 3.04 -10.05
N LYS A 168 -2.07 3.13 -8.72
CA LYS A 168 -1.61 1.99 -7.91
C LYS A 168 -2.75 1.12 -7.38
N GLY A 169 -4.00 1.55 -7.57
CA GLY A 169 -5.20 0.78 -7.19
C GLY A 169 -5.45 0.75 -5.68
N ILE A 170 -4.93 1.72 -4.92
CA ILE A 170 -5.08 1.76 -3.45
C ILE A 170 -6.07 2.85 -3.05
N PHE A 171 -6.83 2.59 -1.99
CA PHE A 171 -7.71 3.53 -1.33
C PHE A 171 -7.26 3.76 0.11
N TYR A 172 -7.38 5.01 0.57
CA TYR A 172 -7.14 5.42 1.95
C TYR A 172 -8.38 6.11 2.48
N TYR A 173 -8.83 5.75 3.67
CA TYR A 173 -9.89 6.42 4.39
C TYR A 173 -9.26 7.52 5.25
N LEU A 174 -9.62 8.77 5.01
CA LEU A 174 -9.09 9.91 5.77
C LEU A 174 -10.01 10.20 6.96
N ILE A 175 -9.46 10.12 8.17
CA ILE A 175 -10.18 10.28 9.45
C ILE A 175 -9.64 11.40 10.33
#